data_AF-A0A959Y9V1-F1
#
_entry.id   AF-A0A959Y9V1-F1
#
_cell.length_a   1.000
_cell.length_b   1.000
_cell.length_c   1.000
_cell.angle_alpha   90.00
_cell.angle_beta   90.00
_cell.angle_gamma   90.00
#
_symmetry.space_group_name_H-M   'P 1'
#
loop_
_entity.id
_entity.type
_entity.pdbx_description
1 polymer ?
#
loop_
_entity_poly.entity_id
_entity_poly.type
_entity_poly.pdbx_seq_one_letter_code
_entity_poly.pdbx_strand_id
1 'polypeptide(L)' 'LVMEVEDDGIGRKQAGELKSKSATAQRSMGMRLTRERLELARRTLGLDIRSQVIDLYGTDGRPSGTKVILELGP' A
#
# COMPACT_ATOMS: atom_id res chain seq x y z
N LEU A 1 -15.91 1.74 9.60
CA LEU A 1 -16.06 1.25 8.20
C LEU A 1 -14.72 0.69 7.74
N VAL A 2 -14.69 -0.44 7.03
CA VAL A 2 -13.44 -1.02 6.49
C VAL A 2 -13.57 -1.15 4.98
N MET A 3 -12.53 -0.74 4.25
CA MET A 3 -12.40 -0.92 2.81
C MET A 3 -11.12 -1.69 2.50
N GLU A 4 -11.20 -2.66 1.61
CA GLU A 4 -10.06 -3.46 1.16
C GLU A 4 -9.89 -3.33 -0.35
N VAL A 5 -8.65 -3.20 -0.81
CA VAL A 5 -8.27 -3.27 -2.21
C VAL A 5 -7.18 -4.31 -2.35
N GLU A 6 -7.39 -5.28 -3.23
CA GLU A 6 -6.45 -6.35 -3.53
C GLU A 6 -6.03 -6.28 -5.01
N ASP A 7 -4.73 -6.41 -5.24
CA ASP A 7 -4.08 -6.50 -6.55
C ASP A 7 -3.33 -7.82 -6.61
N ASP A 8 -3.53 -8.62 -7.66
CA ASP A 8 -2.91 -9.93 -7.91
C ASP A 8 -1.61 -9.84 -8.73
N GLY A 9 -1.05 -8.63 -8.84
CA GLY A 9 0.21 -8.38 -9.54
C GLY A 9 1.42 -9.01 -8.84
N ILE A 10 2.61 -8.75 -9.39
CA ILE A 10 3.91 -9.31 -8.93
C ILE A 10 4.27 -9.02 -7.46
N GLY A 11 3.51 -8.17 -6.78
CA GLY A 11 3.78 -7.72 -5.42
C GLY A 11 4.89 -6.68 -5.33
N ARG A 12 4.81 -5.82 -4.31
CA ARG A 12 5.76 -4.70 -4.15
C ARG A 12 7.19 -5.14 -3.90
N LYS A 13 7.42 -6.30 -3.27
CA LYS A 13 8.76 -6.85 -3.04
C LYS A 13 9.46 -7.16 -4.35
N GLN A 14 8.84 -7.96 -5.22
CA GLN A 14 9.39 -8.29 -6.53
C GLN A 14 9.50 -7.05 -7.43
N ALA A 15 8.51 -6.16 -7.39
CA ALA A 15 8.58 -4.88 -8.10
C ALA A 15 9.76 -4.00 -7.60
N GLY A 16 10.05 -4.03 -6.30
CA GLY A 16 11.19 -3.35 -5.68
C GLY A 16 12.53 -3.93 -6.14
N GLU A 17 12.66 -5.26 -6.16
CA GLU A 17 13.86 -5.97 -6.64
C GLU A 17 14.13 -5.74 -8.14
N LEU A 18 13.07 -5.61 -8.96
CA LEU A 18 13.20 -5.24 -10.37
C LEU A 18 13.63 -3.78 -10.54
N LYS A 19 13.06 -2.87 -9.74
CA LYS A 19 13.40 -1.43 -9.77
C LYS A 19 14.78 -1.13 -9.20
N SER A 20 15.31 -1.93 -8.27
CA SER A 20 16.70 -1.76 -7.79
C SER A 20 17.73 -2.08 -8.87
N LYS A 21 17.33 -2.78 -9.94
CA LYS A 21 18.17 -3.09 -11.10
C LYS A 21 18.05 -2.05 -12.23
N SER A 22 17.17 -1.06 -12.10
CA SER A 22 17.07 0.07 -13.03
C SER A 22 17.68 1.34 -12.42
N ALA A 23 18.22 2.24 -13.27
CA ALA A 23 18.81 3.51 -12.83
C ALA A 23 17.78 4.49 -12.20
N THR A 24 16.50 4.18 -12.28
CA THR A 24 15.38 5.00 -11.78
C THR A 24 14.71 4.27 -10.62
N ALA A 25 15.26 4.44 -9.41
CA ALA A 25 14.62 4.06 -8.16
C ALA A 25 13.41 4.97 -7.87
N GLN A 26 12.35 4.87 -8.67
CA GLN A 26 11.10 5.60 -8.41
C GLN A 26 10.40 4.97 -7.21
N ARG A 27 10.60 5.59 -6.03
CA ARG A 27 9.74 5.41 -4.86
C ARG A 27 8.28 5.58 -5.28
N SER A 28 7.37 4.78 -4.73
CA SER A 28 5.94 4.85 -5.05
C SER A 28 5.33 6.18 -4.59
N MET A 29 5.45 7.21 -5.43
CA MET A 29 4.98 8.57 -5.17
C MET A 29 3.48 8.60 -4.89
N GLY A 30 2.70 7.79 -5.62
CA GLY A 30 1.26 7.66 -5.41
C GLY A 30 0.92 7.21 -3.98
N MET A 31 1.55 6.13 -3.49
CA MET A 31 1.29 5.66 -2.12
C MET A 31 1.71 6.67 -1.06
N ARG A 32 2.81 7.40 -1.29
CA ARG A 32 3.27 8.44 -0.37
C ARG A 32 2.29 9.61 -0.29
N LEU A 33 1.87 10.14 -1.44
CA LEU A 33 0.87 11.20 -1.53
C LEU A 33 -0.45 10.77 -0.90
N THR A 34 -0.89 9.54 -1.13
CA THR A 34 -2.08 8.99 -0.47
C THR A 34 -1.92 8.98 1.04
N ARG A 35 -0.78 8.52 1.56
CA ARG A 35 -0.51 8.53 3.01
C ARG A 35 -0.55 9.95 3.59
N GLU A 36 0.09 10.91 2.93
CA GLU A 36 0.09 12.32 3.34
C GLU A 36 -1.34 12.90 3.36
N ARG A 37 -2.16 12.57 2.36
CA ARG A 37 -3.58 12.98 2.32
C ARG A 37 -4.40 12.39 3.45
N LEU A 38 -4.17 11.12 3.81
CA LEU A 38 -4.85 10.48 4.94
C LEU A 38 -4.43 11.11 6.28
N GLU A 39 -3.14 11.40 6.46
CA GLU A 39 -2.64 12.12 7.64
C GLU A 39 -3.24 13.52 7.74
N LEU A 40 -3.39 14.23 6.61
CA LEU A 40 -4.04 15.53 6.58
C LEU A 40 -5.52 15.42 6.97
N ALA A 41 -6.26 14.49 6.37
CA ALA A 41 -7.68 14.27 6.67
C ALA A 41 -7.91 13.96 8.16
N ARG A 42 -7.02 13.18 8.79
CA ARG A 42 -7.07 12.91 10.23
C ARG A 42 -6.92 14.19 11.06
N ARG A 43 -6.02 15.09 10.66
CA ARG A 43 -5.77 16.35 11.38
C ARG A 43 -6.84 17.41 11.13
N THR A 44 -7.41 17.49 9.93
CA THR A 44 -8.32 18.57 9.54
C THR A 44 -9.79 18.22 9.75
N LEU A 45 -10.17 16.95 9.58
CA LEU A 45 -11.56 16.50 9.68
C LEU A 45 -11.83 15.73 10.98
N GLY A 46 -10.80 15.43 11.78
CA GLY A 46 -10.93 14.63 12.99
C GLY A 46 -11.29 13.16 12.75
N LEU A 47 -11.21 12.69 11.49
CA LEU A 47 -11.53 11.31 11.12
C LEU A 47 -10.39 10.39 11.53
N ASP A 48 -10.65 9.36 12.34
CA ASP A 48 -9.63 8.34 12.64
C ASP A 48 -9.46 7.37 11.48
N ILE A 49 -8.77 7.80 10.42
CA ILE A 49 -8.49 6.96 9.25
C ILE A 49 -7.12 6.31 9.39
N ARG A 50 -7.09 4.98 9.29
CA ARG A 50 -5.86 4.18 9.31
C ARG A 50 -5.71 3.43 7.99
N SER A 51 -4.46 3.23 7.56
CA SER A 51 -4.15 2.42 6.39
C SER A 51 -3.10 1.36 6.70
N GLN A 52 -3.26 0.18 6.12
CA GLN A 52 -2.32 -0.92 6.19
C GLN A 52 -2.06 -1.48 4.79
N VAL A 53 -0.81 -1.88 4.54
CA VAL A 53 -0.40 -2.52 3.30
C VAL A 53 0.16 -3.89 3.67
N ILE A 54 -0.40 -4.93 3.07
CA ILE A 54 -0.05 -6.34 3.29
C ILE A 54 0.44 -6.90 1.96
N ASP A 55 1.67 -7.42 1.95
CA ASP A 55 2.17 -8.14 0.78
C ASP A 55 1.61 -9.57 0.81
N LEU A 56 1.01 -10.03 -0.29
CA LEU A 56 0.38 -11.35 -0.39
C LEU A 56 1.36 -12.37 -0.96
N TYR A 57 1.28 -13.60 -0.46
CA TYR A 57 2.10 -14.72 -0.89
C TYR A 57 1.22 -15.95 -1.13
N GLY A 58 1.52 -16.67 -2.22
CA GLY A 58 0.90 -17.94 -2.55
C GLY A 58 1.37 -19.07 -1.62
N THR A 59 0.75 -20.24 -1.74
CA THR A 59 1.08 -21.45 -0.94
C THR A 59 2.50 -21.96 -1.19
N ASP A 60 3.10 -21.59 -2.30
CA ASP A 60 4.48 -21.89 -2.70
C ASP A 60 5.49 -20.83 -2.22
N GLY A 61 5.04 -19.82 -1.46
CA GLY A 61 5.86 -18.73 -0.96
C GLY A 61 6.20 -17.66 -2.00
N ARG A 62 5.65 -17.73 -3.22
CA ARG A 62 5.87 -16.69 -4.23
C ARG A 62 4.96 -15.48 -3.97
N PRO A 63 5.45 -14.24 -4.22
CA PRO A 63 4.60 -13.06 -4.18
C PRO A 63 3.39 -13.24 -5.10
N SER A 64 2.20 -12.96 -4.58
CA SER A 64 0.94 -13.17 -5.29
C SER A 64 0.05 -11.92 -5.31
N GLY A 65 0.58 -10.78 -4.88
CA GLY A 65 -0.18 -9.54 -4.87
C GLY A 65 0.15 -8.58 -3.74
N THR A 66 -0.70 -7.56 -3.60
CA THR A 66 -0.70 -6.61 -2.50
C THR A 66 -2.14 -6.32 -2.07
N LYS A 67 -2.40 -6.36 -0.77
CA LYS A 67 -3.65 -5.91 -0.17
C LYS A 67 -3.45 -4.59 0.55
N VAL A 68 -4.35 -3.66 0.36
CA VAL A 68 -4.42 -2.38 1.08
C VAL A 68 -5.72 -2.34 1.85
N ILE A 69 -5.62 -2.10 3.15
CA ILE A 69 -6.76 -1.98 4.07
C ILE A 69 -6.85 -0.53 4.51
N LEU A 70 -8.05 0.04 4.44
CA LEU A 70 -8.40 1.34 5.00
C LEU A 70 -9.48 1.15 6.07
N GLU A 71 -9.21 1.65 7.26
CA GLU A 71 -10.12 1.61 8.39
C GLU A 71 -10.53 3.02 8.78
N LEU A 72 -11.82 3.28 8.84
CA LEU A 72 -12.38 4.41 9.56
C LEU A 72 -12.75 3.92 10.97
N GLY A 73 -12.08 4.50 11.96
CA GLY A 73 -12.41 4.40 13.37
C GLY A 73 -13.79 4.99 13.69
N PRO A 74 -14.29 4.76 14.91
CA PRO A 74 -15.53 5.34 15.40
C PRO A 74 -15.47 6.87 15.49
#